data_AF-A0A535PAQ7-F1
#
_entry.id   AF-A0A535PAQ7-F1
#
_cell.length_a   1.000
_cell.length_b   1.000
_cell.length_c   1.000
_cell.angle_alpha   90.00
_cell.angle_beta   90.00
_cell.angle_gamma   90.00
#
_symmetry.space_group_name_H-M   'P 1'
#
loop_
_entity.id
_entity.type
_entity.pdbx_description
1 polymer ?
#
loop_
_entity_poly.entity_id
_entity_poly.type
_entity_poly.pdbx_seq_one_letter_code
_entity_poly.pdbx_strand_id
1 'polypeptide(L)'
;MEAVMAGNDLDPWTKGLVDDMRAHDGHVTSGPMAGRPLMLLTTTGARTGRPRNAIVTYTRDGDRYVIAGSKSGAPTHPAWFHNL
;
A
#
# COMPACT_ATOMS: atom_id res chain seq x y z
N MET A 1 -4.37 18.53 -15.68
CA MET A 1 -2.99 18.45 -15.18
C MET A 1 -2.95 17.26 -14.23
N GLU A 2 -2.56 16.11 -14.75
CA GLU A 2 -2.65 14.81 -14.09
C GLU A 2 -1.41 14.64 -13.20
N ALA A 3 -1.59 14.76 -11.88
CA ALA A 3 -0.53 14.45 -10.93
C ALA A 3 -0.42 12.93 -10.80
N VAL A 4 0.28 12.31 -11.75
CA VAL A 4 0.86 10.99 -11.55
C VAL A 4 1.93 11.20 -10.46
N MET A 5 1.60 10.87 -9.21
CA MET A 5 2.57 10.86 -8.11
C MET A 5 3.51 9.67 -8.30
N ALA A 6 4.39 9.77 -9.30
CA ALA A 6 5.41 8.80 -9.62
C ALA A 6 6.50 8.84 -8.55
N GLY A 7 6.46 7.90 -7.60
CA GLY A 7 7.62 7.37 -6.85
C GLY A 7 8.41 8.28 -5.91
N ASN A 8 8.25 9.61 -5.95
CA ASN A 8 9.16 10.55 -5.27
C ASN A 8 8.68 11.06 -3.90
N ASP A 9 7.40 10.86 -3.56
CA ASP A 9 6.77 11.33 -2.31
C ASP A 9 6.48 10.19 -1.30
N LEU A 10 7.02 9.01 -1.56
CA LEU A 10 6.95 7.88 -0.62
C LEU A 10 7.99 8.09 0.47
N ASP A 11 7.65 7.74 1.71
CA ASP A 11 8.67 7.63 2.74
C ASP A 11 9.74 6.59 2.31
N PRO A 12 10.99 6.72 2.77
CA PRO A 12 12.09 5.90 2.27
C PRO A 12 11.86 4.39 2.41
N TRP A 13 11.14 3.95 3.45
CA TRP A 13 10.85 2.54 3.66
C TRP A 13 9.82 2.02 2.66
N THR A 14 8.72 2.75 2.47
CA THR A 14 7.72 2.41 1.45
C THR A 14 8.32 2.43 0.05
N LYS A 15 9.17 3.42 -0.24
CA LYS A 15 9.90 3.50 -1.52
C LYS A 15 10.73 2.25 -1.78
N GLY A 16 11.51 1.80 -0.79
CA GLY A 16 12.34 0.60 -0.92
C GLY A 16 11.52 -0.65 -1.25
N LEU A 17 10.38 -0.86 -0.59
CA LEU A 17 9.49 -1.97 -0.90
C LEU A 17 8.92 -1.88 -2.32
N VAL A 18 8.48 -0.70 -2.73
CA VAL A 18 7.91 -0.49 -4.07
C VAL A 18 8.96 -0.71 -5.16
N ASP A 19 10.19 -0.25 -4.94
CA ASP A 19 11.29 -0.45 -5.90
C ASP A 19 11.66 -1.93 -6.00
N ASP A 20 11.69 -2.66 -4.87
CA ASP A 20 11.92 -4.11 -4.84
C ASP A 20 10.81 -4.88 -5.57
N MET A 21 9.55 -4.54 -5.30
CA MET A 21 8.40 -5.12 -6.00
C MET A 21 8.48 -4.88 -7.51
N ARG A 22 8.86 -3.67 -7.95
CA ARG A 22 8.99 -3.35 -9.37
C ARG A 22 10.12 -4.13 -10.04
N ALA A 23 11.19 -4.41 -9.31
CA ALA A 23 12.32 -5.18 -9.82
C ALA A 23 12.03 -6.69 -9.88
N HIS A 24 11.06 -7.19 -9.09
CA HIS A 24 10.82 -8.62 -8.92
C HIS A 24 9.35 -9.00 -9.12
N ASP A 25 8.74 -8.54 -10.22
CA ASP A 25 7.40 -8.95 -10.66
C ASP A 25 6.28 -8.83 -9.60
N GLY A 26 6.37 -7.80 -8.76
CA GLY A 26 5.42 -7.51 -7.68
C GLY A 26 5.77 -8.16 -6.34
N HIS A 27 6.93 -8.81 -6.21
CA HIS A 27 7.36 -9.48 -5.00
C HIS A 27 8.42 -8.68 -4.22
N VAL A 28 8.26 -8.63 -2.91
CA VAL A 28 9.35 -8.19 -2.02
C VAL A 28 10.24 -9.39 -1.72
N THR A 29 11.54 -9.23 -1.93
CA THR A 29 12.54 -10.30 -1.85
C THR A 29 13.38 -10.23 -0.58
N SER A 30 13.32 -9.11 0.16
CA SER A 30 14.17 -8.88 1.33
C SER A 30 13.43 -8.27 2.53
N GLY A 31 14.04 -8.39 3.70
CA GLY A 31 13.54 -7.81 4.95
C GLY A 31 12.28 -8.48 5.53
N PRO A 32 11.63 -7.85 6.53
CA PRO A 32 10.52 -8.45 7.28
C PRO A 32 9.26 -8.75 6.46
N MET A 33 9.17 -8.22 5.25
CA MET A 33 8.04 -8.38 4.34
C MET A 33 8.31 -9.36 3.20
N ALA A 34 9.52 -9.95 3.14
CA ALA A 34 9.91 -10.89 2.10
C ALA A 34 8.92 -12.05 1.98
N GLY A 35 8.57 -12.42 0.75
CA GLY A 35 7.66 -13.53 0.45
C GLY A 35 6.19 -13.30 0.81
N ARG A 36 5.81 -12.12 1.32
CA ARG A 36 4.41 -11.78 1.62
C ARG A 36 3.73 -11.18 0.39
N PRO A 37 2.44 -11.49 0.13
CA PRO A 37 1.67 -10.79 -0.89
C PRO A 37 1.43 -9.34 -0.43
N LEU A 38 2.03 -8.39 -1.15
CA LEU A 38 1.94 -6.96 -0.85
C LEU A 38 1.33 -6.18 -2.00
N MET A 39 0.65 -5.11 -1.66
CA MET A 39 0.06 -4.16 -2.60
C MET A 39 0.33 -2.73 -2.13
N LEU A 40 0.70 -1.87 -3.07
CA LEU A 40 0.66 -0.42 -2.88
C LEU A 40 -0.79 0.05 -3.10
N LEU A 41 -1.48 0.37 -2.01
CA LEU A 41 -2.81 0.95 -2.05
C LEU A 41 -2.71 2.48 -2.14
N THR A 42 -3.19 3.04 -3.24
CA THR A 42 -3.36 4.49 -3.40
C THR A 42 -4.83 4.86 -3.19
N THR A 43 -5.10 5.77 -2.26
CA THR A 43 -6.45 6.30 -1.96
C THR A 43 -6.47 7.81 -2.07
N THR A 44 -7.66 8.39 -2.26
CA THR A 44 -7.87 9.84 -2.19
C THR A 44 -8.24 10.22 -0.76
N GLY A 45 -7.45 11.06 -0.11
CA GLY A 45 -7.69 11.43 1.29
C GLY A 45 -9.03 12.14 1.47
N ALA A 46 -10.00 11.53 2.17
CA ALA A 46 -11.40 11.99 2.24
C ALA A 46 -11.57 13.45 2.68
N ARG A 47 -10.69 13.95 3.56
CA ARG A 47 -10.71 15.34 4.03
C ARG A 47 -9.91 16.31 3.16
N THR A 48 -8.91 15.82 2.44
CA THR A 48 -7.89 16.66 1.80
C THR A 48 -7.88 16.62 0.28
N GLY A 49 -8.54 15.62 -0.33
CA GLY A 49 -8.48 15.35 -1.77
C GLY A 49 -7.10 14.89 -2.28
N ARG A 50 -6.08 14.82 -1.40
CA ARG A 50 -4.71 14.47 -1.80
C ARG A 50 -4.52 12.94 -1.88
N PRO A 51 -3.72 12.43 -2.84
CA PRO A 51 -3.34 11.03 -2.87
C PRO A 51 -2.65 10.59 -1.57
N ARG A 52 -2.96 9.39 -1.11
CA ARG A 52 -2.37 8.73 0.07
C ARG A 52 -1.98 7.32 -0.29
N ASN A 53 -0.76 6.94 0.09
CA ASN A 53 -0.22 5.62 -0.18
C ASN A 53 -0.13 4.80 1.11
N ALA A 54 -0.40 3.51 1.03
CA ALA A 54 -0.19 2.55 2.10
C ALA A 54 0.26 1.20 1.52
N ILE A 55 1.22 0.54 2.17
CA ILE A 55 1.51 -0.87 1.90
C ILE A 55 0.54 -1.73 2.70
N VAL A 56 -0.15 -2.62 2.02
CA VAL A 56 -1.09 -3.58 2.61
C VAL A 56 -0.76 -4.99 2.18
N THR A 57 -1.00 -5.95 3.05
CA THR A 57 -1.13 -7.35 2.67
C THR A 57 -2.53 -7.61 2.14
N TYR A 58 -2.66 -8.51 1.17
CA TYR A 58 -3.95 -8.88 0.62
C TYR A 58 -4.11 -10.40 0.50
N THR A 59 -5.36 -10.84 0.41
CA THR A 59 -5.75 -12.17 -0.08
C THR A 59 -6.66 -12.02 -1.29
N ARG A 60 -6.97 -13.14 -1.96
CA ARG A 60 -7.84 -13.18 -3.13
C ARG A 60 -9.12 -13.94 -2.83
N ASP A 61 -10.25 -13.40 -3.28
CA ASP A 61 -11.55 -14.07 -3.36
C ASP A 61 -12.00 -14.04 -4.84
N GLY A 62 -11.66 -15.09 -5.58
CA GLY A 62 -11.74 -15.10 -7.05
C GLY A 62 -10.94 -13.93 -7.66
N ASP A 63 -11.66 -13.07 -8.36
CA ASP A 63 -11.08 -11.88 -9.00
C ASP A 63 -10.92 -10.68 -8.06
N ARG A 64 -11.43 -10.77 -6.83
CA ARG A 64 -11.41 -9.68 -5.86
C ARG A 64 -10.15 -9.71 -5.01
N TYR A 65 -9.65 -8.51 -4.70
CA TYR A 65 -8.66 -8.31 -3.65
C TYR A 65 -9.35 -8.05 -2.33
N VAL A 66 -8.91 -8.76 -1.29
CA VAL A 66 -9.41 -8.59 0.08
C VAL A 66 -8.27 -8.07 0.94
N ILE A 67 -8.49 -6.92 1.58
CA ILE A 67 -7.53 -6.28 2.47
C ILE A 67 -8.16 -6.10 3.85
N ALA A 68 -7.41 -6.43 4.90
CA ALA A 68 -7.88 -6.28 6.28
C ALA A 68 -7.43 -4.94 6.86
N GLY A 69 -8.39 -4.13 7.35
CA GLY A 69 -8.14 -2.87 8.05
C GLY A 69 -7.59 -3.02 9.47
N SER A 70 -6.66 -3.96 9.70
CA SER A 70 -6.23 -4.39 11.04
C SER A 70 -5.28 -3.43 11.73
N LYS A 71 -4.46 -2.69 10.96
CA LYS A 71 -3.40 -1.78 11.48
C LYS A 71 -2.55 -2.46 12.57
N SER A 72 -2.15 -3.70 12.32
CA SER A 72 -1.40 -4.54 13.28
C SER A 72 -2.06 -4.69 14.65
N GLY A 73 -3.40 -4.68 14.70
CA GLY A 73 -4.17 -4.83 15.93
C GLY A 73 -4.34 -3.54 16.74
N ALA A 74 -3.94 -2.39 16.19
CA ALA A 74 -4.13 -1.10 16.88
C ALA A 74 -5.62 -0.82 17.15
N PRO A 75 -5.96 -0.10 18.25
CA PRO A 75 -7.35 0.18 18.62
C PRO A 75 -8.06 1.19 17.69
N THR A 76 -7.38 1.67 16.65
CA THR A 76 -7.90 2.64 15.68
C THR A 76 -7.76 2.10 14.27
N HIS A 77 -8.70 2.47 13.40
CA HIS A 77 -8.63 2.11 12.00
C HIS A 77 -7.42 2.76 11.29
N PRO A 78 -6.89 2.14 10.23
CA PRO A 78 -5.88 2.76 9.39
C PRO A 78 -6.50 3.93 8.60
N ALA A 79 -5.72 4.98 8.33
CA ALA A 79 -6.25 6.18 7.70
C ALA A 79 -6.90 5.92 6.32
N TRP A 80 -6.35 4.97 5.55
CA TRP A 80 -6.91 4.59 4.25
C TRP A 80 -8.31 3.98 4.35
N PHE A 81 -8.68 3.39 5.50
CA PHE A 81 -10.02 2.82 5.70
C PHE A 81 -11.11 3.90 5.61
N HIS A 82 -10.82 5.11 6.07
CA HIS A 82 -11.75 6.23 5.98
C HIS A 82 -11.74 6.93 4.62
N ASN A 83 -10.85 6.53 3.70
CA ASN A 83 -10.77 7.08 2.36
C ASN A 83 -11.52 6.23 1.32
N LEU A 84 -11.82 4.97 1.66
CA LEU A 84 -12.63 4.04 0.88
C LEU A 84 -14.10 4.17 1.28
#